data_AF-A0A852ULR4-F1
#
_entry.id   AF-A0A852ULR4-F1
#
_cell.length_a   1.000
_cell.length_b   1.000
_cell.length_c   1.000
_cell.angle_alpha   90.00
_cell.angle_beta   90.00
_cell.angle_gamma   90.00
#
_symmetry.space_group_name_H-M   'P 1'
#
loop_
_entity.id
_entity.type
_entity.pdbx_description
1 polymer ?
#
loop_
_entity_poly.entity_id
_entity_poly.type
_entity_poly.pdbx_seq_one_letter_code
_entity_poly.pdbx_strand_id
1 'polypeptide(L)'
;MTHGQRALWLAAARGAYGPAGKIFVLRRLDAVAIPAHTEPERWLSALTPHEPAMVVPPSLVDFPELAELPELAEPVEAAAQLAHLRGRCTEITSTRQNGSGRKPATPEGRSAEAEEKLLVALRHLIGAAEPETPPGPLIDHLLADLRPGSDLHLAGIALHVAAPIVRSAAETLVTTTQAEPPESVTMPILGHSVVLRPEGPDPESLAAAEERISVEGVPDRGRPWMGYALLVFGVAVLATAFATSATLPLAGLALALFAAGGYGLWHRRRRERADAEYVTAQLSELRELAEGAVWALHEYARENEKRVQDAAADLAELTRLLRRGPRAR
;
A
#
# COMPACT_ATOMS: atom_id res chain seq x y z
N MET A 1 -37.15 9.51 2.18
CA MET A 1 -37.94 8.31 2.57
C MET A 1 -38.71 8.62 3.85
N THR A 2 -39.91 8.09 4.09
CA THR A 2 -40.55 8.27 5.42
C THR A 2 -40.15 7.17 6.39
N HIS A 3 -40.11 7.44 7.71
CA HIS A 3 -39.81 6.45 8.76
C HIS A 3 -40.70 5.20 8.65
N GLY A 4 -41.98 5.37 8.30
CA GLY A 4 -42.90 4.25 8.06
C GLY A 4 -42.49 3.35 6.89
N GLN A 5 -41.94 3.92 5.81
CA GLN A 5 -41.41 3.12 4.70
C GLN A 5 -40.14 2.37 5.11
N ARG A 6 -39.27 3.00 5.91
CA ARG A 6 -38.07 2.34 6.46
C ARG A 6 -38.45 1.21 7.42
N ALA A 7 -39.40 1.42 8.32
CA ALA A 7 -39.89 0.37 9.23
C ALA A 7 -40.53 -0.80 8.47
N LEU A 8 -41.32 -0.52 7.43
CA LEU A 8 -41.89 -1.54 6.56
C LEU A 8 -40.81 -2.36 5.85
N TRP A 9 -39.74 -1.70 5.42
CA TRP A 9 -38.59 -2.36 4.79
C TRP A 9 -37.79 -3.21 5.78
N LEU A 10 -37.53 -2.70 6.98
CA LEU A 10 -36.88 -3.46 8.07
C LEU A 10 -37.70 -4.71 8.42
N ALA A 11 -39.03 -4.59 8.51
CA ALA A 11 -39.93 -5.71 8.77
C ALA A 11 -39.95 -6.73 7.61
N ALA A 12 -39.97 -6.26 6.37
CA ALA A 12 -39.91 -7.14 5.20
C ALA A 12 -38.55 -7.85 5.06
N ALA A 13 -37.46 -7.15 5.36
CA ALA A 13 -36.11 -7.70 5.34
C ALA A 13 -35.93 -8.84 6.35
N ARG A 14 -36.56 -8.70 7.52
CA ARG A 14 -36.59 -9.72 8.59
C ARG A 14 -37.61 -10.84 8.35
N GLY A 15 -38.31 -10.81 7.21
CA GLY A 15 -39.23 -11.89 6.81
C GLY A 15 -40.63 -11.82 7.44
N ALA A 16 -41.02 -10.69 8.06
CA ALA A 16 -42.32 -10.55 8.72
C ALA A 16 -43.53 -10.78 7.78
N TYR A 17 -43.35 -10.55 6.47
CA TYR A 17 -44.39 -10.70 5.44
C TYR A 17 -44.23 -11.96 4.57
N GLY A 18 -43.33 -12.88 4.95
CA GLY A 18 -43.03 -14.09 4.18
C GLY A 18 -42.35 -13.83 2.81
N PRO A 19 -42.18 -14.89 1.98
CA PRO A 19 -41.45 -14.81 0.72
C PRO A 19 -42.05 -13.82 -0.29
N ALA A 20 -43.39 -13.73 -0.36
CA ALA A 20 -44.09 -12.84 -1.27
C ALA A 20 -43.84 -11.35 -0.94
N GLY A 21 -43.87 -10.98 0.35
CA GLY A 21 -43.58 -9.61 0.78
C GLY A 21 -42.13 -9.20 0.50
N LYS A 22 -41.17 -10.12 0.67
CA LYS A 22 -39.77 -9.89 0.32
C LYS A 22 -39.58 -9.65 -1.18
N ILE A 23 -40.20 -10.47 -2.03
CA ILE A 23 -40.15 -10.29 -3.49
C ILE A 23 -40.75 -8.95 -3.92
N PHE A 24 -41.87 -8.54 -3.30
CA PHE A 24 -42.50 -7.26 -3.59
C PHE A 24 -41.58 -6.08 -3.26
N VAL A 25 -40.94 -6.09 -2.09
CA VAL A 25 -39.98 -5.04 -1.70
C VAL A 25 -38.77 -5.01 -2.61
N LEU A 26 -38.20 -6.17 -2.97
CA LEU A 26 -37.07 -6.25 -3.91
C LEU A 26 -37.44 -5.71 -5.29
N ARG A 27 -38.60 -6.09 -5.84
CA ARG A 27 -39.09 -5.54 -7.12
C ARG A 27 -39.28 -4.03 -7.05
N ARG A 28 -39.76 -3.51 -5.91
CA ARG A 28 -39.97 -2.07 -5.75
C ARG A 28 -38.64 -1.33 -5.64
N LEU A 29 -37.64 -1.91 -4.98
CA LEU A 29 -36.27 -1.40 -4.93
C LEU A 29 -35.58 -1.42 -6.29
N ASP A 30 -35.70 -2.53 -7.04
CA ASP A 30 -35.19 -2.65 -8.41
C ASP A 30 -35.79 -1.57 -9.32
N ALA A 31 -37.08 -1.24 -9.12
CA ALA A 31 -37.77 -0.20 -9.89
C ALA A 31 -37.31 1.23 -9.57
N VAL A 32 -36.60 1.45 -8.45
CA VAL A 32 -35.99 2.76 -8.13
C VAL A 32 -34.70 2.99 -8.92
N ALA A 33 -34.23 2.00 -9.71
CA ALA A 33 -33.19 2.11 -10.73
C ALA A 33 -32.07 3.10 -10.36
N ILE A 34 -31.19 2.70 -9.45
CA ILE A 34 -29.96 3.46 -9.17
C ILE A 34 -29.03 3.22 -10.37
N PRO A 35 -28.65 4.26 -11.14
CA PRO A 35 -27.74 4.09 -12.27
C PRO A 35 -26.42 3.48 -11.80
N ALA A 36 -25.88 2.53 -12.57
CA ALA A 36 -24.65 1.80 -12.23
C ALA A 36 -23.42 2.71 -12.01
N HIS A 37 -23.46 3.94 -12.53
CA HIS A 37 -22.39 4.95 -12.44
C HIS A 37 -22.57 5.93 -11.27
N THR A 38 -23.57 5.72 -10.40
CA THR A 38 -23.85 6.66 -9.30
C THR A 38 -22.86 6.43 -8.16
N GLU A 39 -21.85 7.30 -8.07
CA GLU A 39 -20.91 7.40 -6.93
C GLU A 39 -20.29 6.06 -6.50
N PRO A 40 -19.64 5.29 -7.39
CA PRO A 40 -19.13 3.95 -7.09
C PRO A 40 -18.17 3.92 -5.89
N GLU A 41 -17.35 4.96 -5.73
CA GLU A 41 -16.44 5.15 -4.59
C GLU A 41 -17.19 5.24 -3.25
N ARG A 42 -18.38 5.85 -3.24
CA ARG A 42 -19.20 5.99 -2.04
C ARG A 42 -19.80 4.66 -1.59
N TRP A 43 -20.13 3.80 -2.55
CA TRP A 43 -20.59 2.43 -2.28
C TRP A 43 -19.44 1.51 -1.84
N LEU A 44 -18.27 1.65 -2.47
CA LEU A 44 -17.06 0.95 -2.05
C LEU A 44 -16.66 1.34 -0.63
N SER A 45 -16.54 2.64 -0.33
CA SER A 45 -16.18 3.13 1.01
C SER A 45 -17.19 2.73 2.09
N ALA A 46 -18.46 2.53 1.74
CA ALA A 46 -19.45 1.98 2.67
C ALA A 46 -19.21 0.48 2.96
N LEU A 47 -18.82 -0.32 1.95
CA LEU A 47 -18.57 -1.75 2.10
C LEU A 47 -17.22 -2.06 2.74
N THR A 48 -16.18 -1.37 2.28
CA THR A 48 -14.79 -1.45 2.71
C THR A 48 -14.31 -0.02 3.00
N PRO A 49 -14.48 0.47 4.24
CA PRO A 49 -13.92 1.75 4.65
C PRO A 49 -12.43 1.72 4.34
N HIS A 50 -11.93 2.69 3.59
CA HIS A 50 -10.50 2.81 3.29
C HIS A 50 -9.72 2.85 4.61
N GLU A 51 -9.04 1.76 4.95
CA GLU A 51 -7.93 1.83 5.89
C GLU A 51 -6.71 2.26 5.05
N PRO A 52 -6.12 3.44 5.33
CA PRO A 52 -4.99 3.99 4.57
C PRO A 52 -3.68 3.25 4.89
N ALA A 53 -3.73 1.94 5.10
CA ALA A 53 -2.55 1.13 5.32
C ALA A 53 -1.95 0.83 3.94
N MET A 54 -0.84 1.51 3.61
CA MET A 54 -0.02 1.21 2.46
C MET A 54 0.31 -0.29 2.45
N VAL A 55 -0.14 -1.00 1.41
CA VAL A 55 0.06 -2.44 1.29
C VAL A 55 1.40 -2.66 0.57
N VAL A 56 2.44 -2.98 1.34
CA VAL A 56 3.76 -3.28 0.79
C VAL A 56 3.79 -4.73 0.29
N PRO A 57 4.09 -4.98 -1.00
CA PRO A 57 4.29 -6.33 -1.53
C PRO A 57 5.44 -7.05 -0.82
N PRO A 58 5.37 -8.39 -0.63
CA PRO A 58 6.46 -9.16 -0.05
C PRO A 58 7.81 -8.97 -0.79
N SER A 59 7.76 -8.87 -2.12
CA SER A 59 8.93 -8.60 -2.97
C SER A 59 9.61 -7.26 -2.74
N LEU A 60 8.91 -6.26 -2.20
CA LEU A 60 9.41 -4.89 -1.99
C LEU A 60 9.67 -4.55 -0.52
N VAL A 61 9.65 -5.54 0.39
CA VAL A 61 9.85 -5.32 1.83
C VAL A 61 11.21 -4.69 2.14
N ASP A 62 12.25 -5.10 1.40
CA ASP A 62 13.62 -4.57 1.57
C ASP A 62 13.81 -3.20 0.89
N PHE A 63 12.86 -2.79 0.04
CA PHE A 63 12.89 -1.54 -0.72
C PHE A 63 11.55 -0.80 -0.61
N PRO A 64 11.19 -0.30 0.59
CA PRO A 64 9.90 0.36 0.82
C PRO A 64 9.71 1.60 -0.07
N GLU A 65 10.79 2.31 -0.39
CA GLU A 65 10.76 3.47 -1.31
C GLU A 65 10.23 3.11 -2.71
N LEU A 66 10.45 1.87 -3.18
CA LEU A 66 9.84 1.38 -4.42
C LEU A 66 8.34 1.14 -4.25
N ALA A 67 7.91 0.64 -3.09
CA ALA A 67 6.50 0.40 -2.81
C ALA A 67 5.67 1.68 -2.69
N GLU A 68 6.30 2.83 -2.44
CA GLU A 68 5.63 4.15 -2.40
C GLU A 68 5.34 4.72 -3.79
N LEU A 69 5.96 4.18 -4.85
CA LEU A 69 5.76 4.67 -6.21
C LEU A 69 4.33 4.34 -6.67
N PRO A 70 3.54 5.34 -7.14
CA PRO A 70 2.15 5.11 -7.54
C PRO A 70 1.99 3.99 -8.58
N GLU A 71 2.94 3.90 -9.52
CA GLU A 71 2.98 2.88 -10.57
C GLU A 71 3.04 1.44 -10.02
N LEU A 72 3.64 1.26 -8.84
CA LEU A 72 3.75 -0.04 -8.16
C LEU A 72 2.71 -0.19 -7.04
N ALA A 73 2.33 0.88 -6.37
CA ALA A 73 1.38 0.89 -5.26
C ALA A 73 -0.06 0.65 -5.73
N GLU A 74 -0.53 1.39 -6.74
CA GLU A 74 -1.93 1.37 -7.17
C GLU A 74 -2.44 -0.04 -7.54
N PRO A 75 -1.70 -0.87 -8.31
CA PRO A 75 -2.15 -2.22 -8.65
C PRO A 75 -2.24 -3.14 -7.43
N VAL A 76 -1.36 -2.95 -6.44
CA VAL A 76 -1.33 -3.72 -5.18
C VAL A 76 -2.50 -3.33 -4.31
N GLU A 77 -2.74 -2.03 -4.14
CA GLU A 77 -3.85 -1.50 -3.35
C GLU A 77 -5.19 -1.91 -3.96
N ALA A 78 -5.33 -1.82 -5.29
CA ALA A 78 -6.53 -2.27 -5.99
C ALA A 78 -6.82 -3.77 -5.78
N ALA A 79 -5.77 -4.61 -5.84
CA ALA A 79 -5.89 -6.04 -5.58
C ALA A 79 -6.29 -6.33 -4.13
N ALA A 80 -5.67 -5.63 -3.17
CA ALA A 80 -6.01 -5.74 -1.76
C ALA A 80 -7.46 -5.29 -1.51
N GLN A 81 -7.88 -4.16 -2.08
CA GLN A 81 -9.25 -3.65 -1.95
C GLN A 81 -10.28 -4.63 -2.53
N LEU A 82 -9.97 -5.29 -3.65
CA LEU A 82 -10.81 -6.33 -4.24
C LEU A 82 -10.96 -7.54 -3.31
N ALA A 83 -9.87 -8.00 -2.70
CA ALA A 83 -9.89 -9.11 -1.75
C ALA A 83 -10.73 -8.77 -0.49
N HIS A 84 -10.60 -7.54 0.02
CA HIS A 84 -11.43 -7.05 1.13
C HIS A 84 -12.91 -6.96 0.74
N LEU A 85 -13.21 -6.46 -0.46
CA LEU A 85 -14.58 -6.38 -0.99
C LEU A 85 -15.21 -7.77 -1.07
N ARG A 86 -14.46 -8.77 -1.55
CA ARG A 86 -14.88 -10.18 -1.57
C ARG A 86 -15.12 -10.71 -0.17
N GLY A 87 -14.21 -10.47 0.77
CA GLY A 87 -14.38 -10.83 2.18
C GLY A 87 -15.68 -10.28 2.77
N ARG A 88 -15.98 -8.99 2.54
CA ARG A 88 -17.22 -8.37 3.02
C ARG A 88 -18.46 -8.93 2.34
N CYS A 89 -18.43 -9.16 1.02
CA CYS A 89 -19.55 -9.76 0.29
C CYS A 89 -19.81 -11.21 0.75
N THR A 90 -18.76 -11.99 1.03
CA THR A 90 -18.91 -13.35 1.57
C THR A 90 -19.50 -13.33 2.99
N GLU A 91 -19.08 -12.41 3.85
CA GLU A 91 -19.64 -12.25 5.20
C GLU A 91 -21.15 -11.96 5.15
N ILE A 92 -21.56 -10.95 4.38
CA ILE A 92 -22.97 -10.55 4.20
C ILE A 92 -23.80 -11.72 3.64
N THR A 93 -23.24 -12.52 2.74
CA THR A 93 -23.95 -13.62 2.08
C THR A 93 -23.88 -14.96 2.82
N SER A 94 -22.96 -15.15 3.77
CA SER A 94 -22.73 -16.41 4.51
C SER A 94 -23.75 -16.67 5.63
N THR A 95 -24.18 -15.64 6.36
CA THR A 95 -25.21 -15.77 7.43
C THR A 95 -26.57 -16.21 6.90
N ARG A 96 -26.81 -16.00 5.60
CA ARG A 96 -27.94 -16.57 4.86
C ARG A 96 -27.95 -18.10 4.83
N GLN A 97 -26.79 -18.76 4.81
CA GLN A 97 -26.73 -20.23 4.79
C GLN A 97 -27.06 -20.82 6.17
N ASN A 98 -26.62 -20.18 7.26
CA ASN A 98 -26.80 -20.69 8.62
C ASN A 98 -28.23 -20.49 9.15
N GLY A 99 -28.95 -19.46 8.70
CA GLY A 99 -30.37 -19.27 9.01
C GLY A 99 -31.32 -20.27 8.32
N SER A 100 -30.83 -21.03 7.32
CA SER A 100 -31.62 -22.00 6.53
C SER A 100 -31.70 -23.40 7.16
N GLY A 101 -31.09 -23.63 8.33
CA GLY A 101 -31.04 -24.93 9.00
C GLY A 101 -32.20 -25.23 9.96
N ARG A 102 -33.01 -24.24 10.35
CA ARG A 102 -34.19 -24.48 11.19
C ARG A 102 -35.35 -24.84 10.28
N LYS A 103 -35.68 -26.14 10.22
CA LYS A 103 -36.94 -26.66 9.67
C LYS A 103 -38.07 -25.67 9.97
N PRO A 104 -38.84 -25.18 8.99
CA PRO A 104 -40.05 -24.45 9.29
C PRO A 104 -40.95 -25.43 10.03
N ALA A 105 -41.18 -25.16 11.32
CA ALA A 105 -42.30 -25.78 12.01
C ALA A 105 -43.55 -25.44 11.19
N THR A 106 -44.25 -26.48 10.80
CA THR A 106 -45.50 -26.49 10.05
C THR A 106 -46.44 -25.38 10.56
N PRO A 107 -47.14 -24.64 9.67
CA PRO A 107 -47.91 -23.47 10.04
C PRO A 107 -49.27 -23.90 10.59
N GLU A 108 -49.35 -24.13 11.89
CA GLU A 108 -50.63 -24.21 12.59
C GLU A 108 -50.76 -23.00 13.53
N GLY A 109 -51.73 -22.14 13.22
CA GLY A 109 -52.16 -21.07 14.11
C GLY A 109 -51.36 -19.76 14.03
N ARG A 110 -51.43 -19.04 12.90
CA ARG A 110 -51.30 -17.58 12.96
C ARG A 110 -52.56 -17.05 13.67
N SER A 111 -52.47 -16.88 14.99
CA SER A 111 -53.54 -16.23 15.75
C SER A 111 -53.58 -14.74 15.40
N ALA A 112 -54.79 -14.18 15.32
CA ALA A 112 -55.02 -12.74 15.11
C ALA A 112 -54.26 -11.86 16.12
N GLU A 113 -53.94 -12.40 17.31
CA GLU A 113 -53.10 -11.78 18.33
C GLU A 113 -51.64 -11.54 17.89
N ALA A 114 -51.05 -12.40 17.06
CA ALA A 114 -49.68 -12.20 16.58
C ALA A 114 -49.62 -11.07 15.54
N GLU A 115 -50.66 -10.94 14.73
CA GLU A 115 -50.83 -9.87 13.75
C GLU A 115 -51.14 -8.53 14.44
N GLU A 116 -51.95 -8.56 15.50
CA GLU A 116 -52.26 -7.39 16.32
C GLU A 116 -51.06 -6.91 17.14
N LYS A 117 -50.24 -7.81 17.71
CA LYS A 117 -48.97 -7.44 18.36
C LYS A 117 -47.96 -6.83 17.39
N LEU A 118 -47.95 -7.28 16.13
CA LEU A 118 -47.08 -6.73 15.08
C LEU A 118 -47.57 -5.35 14.61
N LEU A 119 -48.89 -5.16 14.52
CA LEU A 119 -49.51 -3.87 14.21
C LEU A 119 -49.36 -2.86 15.35
N VAL A 120 -49.40 -3.31 16.61
CA VAL A 120 -49.12 -2.49 17.80
C VAL A 120 -47.65 -2.12 17.86
N ALA A 121 -46.72 -3.05 17.58
CA ALA A 121 -45.30 -2.75 17.48
C ALA A 121 -45.00 -1.76 16.34
N LEU A 122 -45.66 -1.89 15.19
CA LEU A 122 -45.58 -0.93 14.08
C LEU A 122 -46.14 0.44 14.46
N ARG A 123 -47.29 0.50 15.15
CA ARG A 123 -47.85 1.77 15.66
C ARG A 123 -46.94 2.43 16.70
N HIS A 124 -46.30 1.63 17.56
CA HIS A 124 -45.39 2.13 18.58
C HIS A 124 -44.08 2.65 17.98
N LEU A 125 -43.55 1.99 16.94
CA LEU A 125 -42.38 2.44 16.16
C LEU A 125 -42.66 3.67 15.30
N ILE A 126 -43.90 3.84 14.81
CA ILE A 126 -44.34 5.04 14.08
C ILE A 126 -44.60 6.21 15.04
N GLY A 127 -45.02 5.94 16.28
CA GLY A 127 -45.39 6.96 17.27
C GLY A 127 -44.27 7.40 18.24
N ALA A 128 -43.13 6.71 18.30
CA ALA A 128 -42.06 6.98 19.28
C ALA A 128 -40.80 7.66 18.69
N ALA A 129 -40.93 8.37 17.55
CA ALA A 129 -39.80 9.11 16.98
C ALA A 129 -39.63 10.47 17.69
N GLU A 130 -38.59 10.57 18.51
CA GLU A 130 -37.96 11.82 18.97
C GLU A 130 -37.49 12.71 17.78
N PRO A 131 -37.21 14.02 17.98
CA PRO A 131 -37.39 15.04 16.95
C PRO A 131 -36.46 14.92 15.73
N GLU A 132 -37.11 14.65 14.60
CA GLU A 132 -36.83 15.02 13.21
C GLU A 132 -35.39 15.38 12.82
N THR A 133 -34.56 14.37 12.55
CA THR A 133 -33.51 14.51 11.53
C THR A 133 -34.18 14.40 10.15
N PRO A 134 -33.99 15.35 9.23
CA PRO A 134 -34.65 15.31 7.91
C PRO A 134 -34.31 14.00 7.20
N PRO A 135 -35.29 13.34 6.54
CA PRO A 135 -35.09 12.03 5.96
C PRO A 135 -34.09 12.12 4.81
N GLY A 136 -32.90 11.54 5.02
CA GLY A 136 -31.89 11.43 3.98
C GLY A 136 -32.43 10.74 2.72
N PRO A 137 -31.81 10.99 1.55
CA PRO A 137 -32.08 10.22 0.35
C PRO A 137 -31.93 8.72 0.65
N LEU A 138 -32.78 7.90 0.02
CA LEU A 138 -32.79 6.44 0.14
C LEU A 138 -31.37 5.82 0.10
N ILE A 139 -30.52 6.37 -0.76
CA ILE A 139 -29.13 5.95 -0.96
C ILE A 139 -28.34 6.00 0.37
N ASP A 140 -28.51 7.04 1.19
CA ASP A 140 -27.77 7.18 2.45
C ASP A 140 -28.12 6.08 3.45
N HIS A 141 -29.39 5.65 3.47
CA HIS A 141 -29.82 4.53 4.29
C HIS A 141 -29.28 3.19 3.80
N LEU A 142 -29.21 2.98 2.48
CA LEU A 142 -28.61 1.78 1.90
C LEU A 142 -27.10 1.74 2.17
N LEU A 143 -26.41 2.87 2.04
CA LEU A 143 -25.00 2.99 2.37
C LEU A 143 -24.75 2.72 3.86
N ALA A 144 -25.60 3.23 4.76
CA ALA A 144 -25.49 2.95 6.18
C ALA A 144 -25.69 1.45 6.50
N ASP A 145 -26.59 0.77 5.78
CA ASP A 145 -26.81 -0.67 5.94
C ASP A 145 -25.65 -1.53 5.44
N LEU A 146 -24.79 -1.00 4.56
CA LEU A 146 -23.62 -1.73 4.03
C LEU A 146 -22.38 -1.64 4.91
N ARG A 147 -22.37 -0.73 5.89
CA ARG A 147 -21.22 -0.50 6.77
C ARG A 147 -20.89 -1.73 7.61
N PRO A 148 -19.60 -1.95 7.95
CA PRO A 148 -19.21 -2.96 8.93
C PRO A 148 -19.98 -2.80 10.25
N GLY A 149 -20.47 -3.91 10.81
CA GLY A 149 -21.24 -3.92 12.05
C GLY A 149 -22.76 -3.70 11.92
N SER A 150 -23.29 -3.51 10.71
CA SER A 150 -24.75 -3.41 10.47
C SER A 150 -25.46 -4.78 10.54
N ASP A 151 -26.81 -4.76 10.58
CA ASP A 151 -27.63 -5.98 10.49
C ASP A 151 -27.43 -6.65 9.13
N LEU A 152 -26.85 -7.85 9.14
CA LEU A 152 -26.46 -8.59 7.93
C LEU A 152 -27.64 -8.90 7.00
N HIS A 153 -28.87 -8.97 7.53
CA HIS A 153 -30.07 -9.14 6.69
C HIS A 153 -30.39 -7.89 5.88
N LEU A 154 -30.16 -6.70 6.45
CA LEU A 154 -30.31 -5.42 5.76
C LEU A 154 -29.18 -5.20 4.77
N ALA A 155 -27.94 -5.50 5.19
CA ALA A 155 -26.77 -5.46 4.33
C ALA A 155 -26.97 -6.34 3.08
N GLY A 156 -27.57 -7.52 3.22
CA GLY A 156 -27.85 -8.40 2.09
C GLY A 156 -28.86 -7.84 1.08
N ILE A 157 -29.83 -7.04 1.51
CA ILE A 157 -30.79 -6.36 0.63
C ILE A 157 -30.15 -5.15 -0.03
N ALA A 158 -29.43 -4.33 0.75
CA ALA A 158 -28.68 -3.21 0.23
C ALA A 158 -27.64 -3.67 -0.80
N LEU A 159 -26.95 -4.78 -0.55
CA LEU A 159 -25.99 -5.39 -1.48
C LEU A 159 -26.67 -5.87 -2.76
N HIS A 160 -27.91 -6.36 -2.70
CA HIS A 160 -28.64 -6.75 -3.91
C HIS A 160 -28.92 -5.56 -4.82
N VAL A 161 -29.34 -4.43 -4.24
CA VAL A 161 -29.60 -3.19 -4.97
C VAL A 161 -28.30 -2.59 -5.50
N ALA A 162 -27.23 -2.65 -4.71
CA ALA A 162 -25.91 -2.15 -5.07
C ALA A 162 -25.14 -3.07 -6.02
N ALA A 163 -25.60 -4.30 -6.26
CA ALA A 163 -24.90 -5.32 -7.03
C ALA A 163 -24.33 -4.84 -8.39
N PRO A 164 -25.06 -4.10 -9.24
CA PRO A 164 -24.48 -3.59 -10.50
C PRO A 164 -23.37 -2.56 -10.28
N ILE A 165 -23.48 -1.71 -9.25
CA ILE A 165 -22.48 -0.70 -8.91
C ILE A 165 -21.22 -1.38 -8.35
N VAL A 166 -21.40 -2.30 -7.40
CA VAL A 166 -20.30 -3.09 -6.81
C VAL A 166 -19.58 -3.91 -7.87
N ARG A 167 -20.32 -4.48 -8.83
CA ARG A 167 -19.73 -5.20 -9.96
C ARG A 167 -18.90 -4.27 -10.85
N SER A 168 -19.45 -3.12 -11.25
CA SER A 168 -18.71 -2.15 -12.06
C SER A 168 -17.44 -1.68 -11.35
N ALA A 169 -17.52 -1.44 -10.04
CA ALA A 169 -16.37 -1.02 -9.24
C ALA A 169 -15.32 -2.14 -9.13
N ALA A 170 -15.74 -3.40 -8.95
CA ALA A 170 -14.84 -4.55 -8.96
C ALA A 170 -14.18 -4.75 -10.34
N GLU A 171 -14.90 -4.52 -11.44
CA GLU A 171 -14.34 -4.56 -12.79
C GLU A 171 -13.25 -3.48 -12.97
N THR A 172 -13.49 -2.25 -12.48
CA THR A 172 -12.47 -1.18 -12.45
C THR A 172 -11.24 -1.58 -11.63
N LEU A 173 -11.43 -2.14 -10.42
CA LEU A 173 -10.30 -2.59 -9.58
C LEU A 173 -9.47 -3.67 -10.27
N VAL A 174 -10.11 -4.64 -10.93
CA VAL A 174 -9.40 -5.65 -11.73
C VAL A 174 -8.62 -5.03 -12.87
N THR A 175 -9.18 -4.05 -13.58
CA THR A 175 -8.46 -3.32 -14.63
C THR A 175 -7.24 -2.59 -14.06
N THR A 176 -7.34 -1.96 -12.90
CA THR A 176 -6.21 -1.32 -12.23
C THR A 176 -5.14 -2.34 -11.80
N THR A 177 -5.54 -3.49 -11.24
CA THR A 177 -4.60 -4.58 -10.90
C THR A 177 -3.89 -5.17 -12.13
N GLN A 178 -4.52 -5.10 -13.32
CA GLN A 178 -3.94 -5.58 -14.58
C GLN A 178 -2.93 -4.63 -15.21
N ALA A 179 -2.64 -3.48 -14.58
CA ALA A 179 -1.57 -2.61 -15.05
C ALA A 179 -0.25 -3.39 -15.17
N GLU A 180 0.41 -3.24 -16.31
CA GLU A 180 1.71 -3.85 -16.53
C GLU A 180 2.75 -3.18 -15.64
N PRO A 181 3.74 -3.94 -15.12
CA PRO A 181 4.86 -3.34 -14.38
C PRO A 181 5.59 -2.30 -15.25
N PRO A 182 6.03 -1.18 -14.69
CA PRO A 182 6.73 -0.14 -15.44
C PRO A 182 8.03 -0.65 -16.07
N GLU A 183 8.33 -0.23 -17.30
CA GLU A 183 9.57 -0.57 -18.02
C GLU A 183 10.81 0.10 -17.43
N SER A 184 10.63 1.19 -16.67
CA SER A 184 11.73 1.86 -15.99
C SER A 184 11.22 2.58 -14.76
N VAL A 185 11.97 2.48 -13.66
CA VAL A 185 11.66 3.14 -12.38
C VAL A 185 12.86 3.94 -11.93
N THR A 186 12.66 5.21 -11.57
CA THR A 186 13.73 6.03 -10.98
C THR A 186 13.58 6.02 -9.48
N MET A 187 14.63 5.62 -8.76
CA MET A 187 14.65 5.66 -7.30
C MET A 187 15.94 6.28 -6.75
N PRO A 188 15.90 6.91 -5.56
CA PRO A 188 17.10 7.37 -4.89
C PRO A 188 17.83 6.19 -4.22
N ILE A 189 19.09 5.96 -4.55
CA ILE A 189 19.97 4.99 -3.88
C ILE A 189 21.15 5.77 -3.30
N LEU A 190 21.33 5.70 -1.98
CA LEU A 190 22.34 6.48 -1.25
C LEU A 190 22.27 7.99 -1.55
N GLY A 191 21.07 8.52 -1.80
CA GLY A 191 20.86 9.93 -2.16
C GLY A 191 21.10 10.28 -3.64
N HIS A 192 21.44 9.30 -4.48
CA HIS A 192 21.63 9.48 -5.92
C HIS A 192 20.49 8.83 -6.70
N SER A 193 19.87 9.57 -7.62
CA SER A 193 18.84 9.00 -8.51
C SER A 193 19.47 8.02 -9.49
N VAL A 194 19.00 6.77 -9.46
CA VAL A 194 19.39 5.69 -10.38
C VAL A 194 18.13 5.21 -11.10
N VAL A 195 18.22 5.06 -12.42
CA VAL A 195 17.13 4.51 -13.24
C VAL A 195 17.30 2.99 -13.28
N LEU A 196 16.28 2.27 -12.84
CA LEU A 196 16.23 0.82 -12.84
C LEU A 196 15.36 0.35 -14.00
N ARG A 197 15.84 -0.65 -14.75
CA ARG A 197 15.08 -1.32 -15.81
C ARG A 197 14.99 -2.82 -15.50
N PRO A 198 14.03 -3.54 -16.09
CA PRO A 198 13.96 -4.99 -16.00
C PRO A 198 15.26 -5.69 -16.43
N GLU A 199 16.06 -5.13 -17.32
CA GLU A 199 17.32 -5.76 -17.74
C GLU A 199 18.48 -5.54 -16.76
N GLY A 200 18.33 -4.58 -15.83
CA GLY A 200 19.41 -4.12 -14.95
C GLY A 200 19.33 -2.63 -14.64
N PRO A 201 20.20 -2.13 -13.76
CA PRO A 201 20.34 -0.69 -13.55
C PRO A 201 20.85 -0.03 -14.84
N ASP A 202 20.28 1.12 -15.18
CA ASP A 202 20.69 1.88 -16.36
C ASP A 202 22.16 2.33 -16.21
N PRO A 203 23.05 1.94 -17.14
CA PRO A 203 24.49 2.09 -16.96
C PRO A 203 24.93 3.56 -16.94
N GLU A 204 24.22 4.44 -17.65
CA GLU A 204 24.52 5.87 -17.65
C GLU A 204 24.13 6.50 -16.31
N SER A 205 22.95 6.18 -15.79
CA SER A 205 22.50 6.69 -14.49
C SER A 205 23.37 6.19 -13.33
N LEU A 206 23.78 4.91 -13.39
CA LEU A 206 24.66 4.31 -12.39
C LEU A 206 26.05 4.94 -12.46
N ALA A 207 26.64 5.06 -13.65
CA ALA A 207 27.94 5.72 -13.83
C ALA A 207 27.92 7.18 -13.34
N ALA A 208 26.83 7.91 -13.58
CA ALA A 208 26.67 9.28 -13.08
C ALA A 208 26.53 9.36 -11.55
N ALA A 209 25.97 8.33 -10.90
CA ALA A 209 25.95 8.22 -9.44
C ALA A 209 27.36 7.87 -8.90
N GLU A 210 28.05 6.93 -9.53
CA GLU A 210 29.43 6.55 -9.18
C GLU A 210 30.41 7.73 -9.29
N GLU A 211 30.29 8.53 -10.36
CA GLU A 211 31.09 9.73 -10.55
C GLU A 211 30.85 10.74 -9.42
N ARG A 212 29.59 10.99 -9.04
CA ARG A 212 29.24 11.89 -7.93
C ARG A 212 29.82 11.41 -6.60
N ILE A 213 29.70 10.12 -6.27
CA ILE A 213 30.32 9.53 -5.07
C ILE A 213 31.83 9.71 -5.10
N SER A 214 32.47 9.52 -6.26
CA SER A 214 33.93 9.66 -6.39
C SER A 214 34.41 11.10 -6.20
N VAL A 215 33.63 12.09 -6.67
CA VAL A 215 33.95 13.52 -6.55
C VAL A 215 33.65 14.03 -5.14
N GLU A 216 32.55 13.62 -4.52
CA GLU A 216 32.15 14.05 -3.18
C GLU A 216 32.95 13.35 -2.07
N GLY A 217 33.31 12.08 -2.27
CA GLY A 217 34.02 11.26 -1.28
C GLY A 217 35.51 11.58 -1.13
N VAL A 218 36.12 12.28 -2.09
CA VAL A 218 37.53 12.68 -2.03
C VAL A 218 37.64 14.19 -1.80
N PRO A 219 37.85 14.65 -0.55
CA PRO A 219 38.01 16.07 -0.30
C PRO A 219 39.25 16.60 -1.05
N ASP A 220 39.13 17.78 -1.65
CA ASP A 220 40.20 18.40 -2.40
C ASP A 220 41.35 18.80 -1.45
N ARG A 221 42.43 18.01 -1.47
CA ARG A 221 43.58 18.22 -0.59
C ARG A 221 44.75 18.73 -1.41
N GLY A 222 45.12 20.00 -1.14
CA GLY A 222 46.32 20.62 -1.68
C GLY A 222 47.57 19.75 -1.53
N ARG A 223 48.56 19.98 -2.41
CA ARG A 223 49.81 19.21 -2.48
C ARG A 223 50.52 19.15 -1.10
N PRO A 224 51.18 18.03 -0.72
CA PRO A 224 51.84 17.87 0.57
C PRO A 224 53.19 18.60 0.66
N TRP A 225 53.20 19.88 0.28
CA TRP A 225 54.38 20.74 0.24
C TRP A 225 55.13 20.72 1.58
N MET A 226 54.41 20.66 2.71
CA MET A 226 55.00 20.83 4.04
C MET A 226 55.82 19.61 4.46
N GLY A 227 55.34 18.40 4.12
CA GLY A 227 56.08 17.17 4.36
C GLY A 227 57.37 17.12 3.53
N TYR A 228 57.31 17.52 2.26
CA TYR A 228 58.50 17.62 1.41
C TYR A 228 59.46 18.72 1.86
N ALA A 229 58.95 19.88 2.26
CA ALA A 229 59.77 20.98 2.77
C ALA A 229 60.54 20.57 4.03
N LEU A 230 59.90 19.85 4.96
CA LEU A 230 60.56 19.32 6.16
C LEU A 230 61.68 18.33 5.81
N LEU A 231 61.47 17.45 4.82
CA LEU A 231 62.50 16.53 4.35
C LEU A 231 63.68 17.28 3.70
N VAL A 232 63.40 18.24 2.81
CA VAL A 232 64.44 19.05 2.14
C VAL A 232 65.22 19.87 3.16
N PHE A 233 64.54 20.48 4.13
CA PHE A 233 65.19 21.23 5.21
C PHE A 233 66.02 20.31 6.12
N GLY A 234 65.55 19.11 6.42
CA GLY A 234 66.31 18.08 7.14
C GLY A 234 67.62 17.71 6.42
N VAL A 235 67.60 17.55 5.09
CA VAL A 235 68.81 17.32 4.28
C VAL A 235 69.78 18.50 4.38
N ALA A 236 69.27 19.72 4.26
CA ALA A 236 70.10 20.92 4.35
C ALA A 236 70.78 21.06 5.72
N VAL A 237 70.04 20.85 6.81
CA VAL A 237 70.59 20.89 8.18
C VAL A 237 71.65 19.79 8.36
N LEU A 238 71.39 18.58 7.87
CA LEU A 238 72.35 17.49 7.95
C LEU A 238 73.66 17.83 7.21
N ALA A 239 73.58 18.42 6.02
CA ALA A 239 74.74 18.87 5.26
C ALA A 239 75.54 19.95 6.02
N THR A 240 74.87 20.89 6.68
CA THR A 240 75.55 21.92 7.51
C THR A 240 76.19 21.35 8.77
N ALA A 241 75.61 20.29 9.35
CA ALA A 241 76.18 19.60 10.50
C ALA A 241 77.54 18.98 10.16
N PHE A 242 77.70 18.42 8.95
CA PHE A 242 78.97 17.86 8.50
C PHE A 242 80.07 18.91 8.24
N ALA A 243 79.69 20.15 7.93
CA ALA A 243 80.63 21.23 7.63
C ALA A 243 81.09 22.01 8.88
N THR A 244 80.44 21.81 10.04
CA THR A 244 80.67 22.62 11.26
C THR A 244 81.04 21.75 12.46
N SER A 245 81.74 22.31 13.46
CA SER A 245 82.12 21.59 14.69
C SER A 245 80.95 21.34 15.66
N ALA A 246 79.76 21.87 15.36
CA ALA A 246 78.52 21.68 16.14
C ALA A 246 77.70 20.46 15.65
N THR A 247 78.37 19.33 15.41
CA THR A 247 77.80 18.14 14.75
C THR A 247 76.63 17.53 15.52
N LEU A 248 76.74 17.38 16.84
CA LEU A 248 75.76 16.69 17.68
C LEU A 248 74.35 17.35 17.72
N PRO A 249 74.20 18.65 18.03
CA PRO A 249 72.87 19.27 18.10
C PRO A 249 72.21 19.38 16.71
N LEU A 250 72.98 19.67 15.66
CA LEU A 250 72.45 19.79 14.29
C LEU A 250 72.02 18.43 13.72
N ALA A 251 72.75 17.36 14.03
CA ALA A 251 72.34 16.00 13.64
C ALA A 251 71.03 15.57 14.31
N GLY A 252 70.85 15.90 15.60
CA GLY A 252 69.59 15.63 16.32
C GLY A 252 68.41 16.37 15.70
N LEU A 253 68.59 17.63 15.31
CA LEU A 253 67.55 18.44 14.67
C LEU A 253 67.20 17.92 13.26
N ALA A 254 68.20 17.53 12.47
CA ALA A 254 67.97 16.90 11.16
C ALA A 254 67.11 15.63 11.29
N LEU A 255 67.44 14.77 12.25
CA LEU A 255 66.71 13.51 12.48
C LEU A 255 65.26 13.75 12.92
N ALA A 256 65.02 14.75 13.77
CA ALA A 256 63.68 15.18 14.16
C ALA A 256 62.86 15.69 12.97
N LEU A 257 63.47 16.47 12.07
CA LEU A 257 62.82 16.96 10.85
C LEU A 257 62.46 15.83 9.88
N PHE A 258 63.36 14.87 9.68
CA PHE A 258 63.08 13.68 8.86
C PHE A 258 61.95 12.83 9.46
N ALA A 259 61.96 12.61 10.78
CA ALA A 259 60.91 11.87 11.46
C ALA A 259 59.55 12.58 11.34
N ALA A 260 59.51 13.90 11.54
CA ALA A 260 58.29 14.69 11.41
C ALA A 260 57.75 14.71 9.97
N GLY A 261 58.62 14.94 8.97
CA GLY A 261 58.25 14.92 7.56
C GLY A 261 57.76 13.53 7.10
N GLY A 262 58.45 12.47 7.52
CA GLY A 262 58.08 11.08 7.25
C GLY A 262 56.76 10.70 7.91
N TYR A 263 56.57 11.04 9.18
CA TYR A 263 55.32 10.80 9.91
C TYR A 263 54.14 11.54 9.28
N GLY A 264 54.32 12.81 8.88
CA GLY A 264 53.28 13.59 8.20
C GLY A 264 52.86 12.98 6.86
N LEU A 265 53.82 12.55 6.04
CA LEU A 265 53.53 11.87 4.77
C LEU A 265 52.89 10.49 4.98
N TRP A 266 53.34 9.73 5.99
CA TRP A 266 52.75 8.44 6.33
C TRP A 266 51.30 8.59 6.82
N HIS A 267 51.04 9.54 7.72
CA HIS A 267 49.69 9.82 8.21
C HIS A 267 48.77 10.27 7.07
N ARG A 268 49.28 11.08 6.13
CA ARG A 268 48.52 11.47 4.94
C ARG A 268 48.21 10.27 4.04
N ARG A 269 49.21 9.44 3.70
CA ARG A 269 48.99 8.20 2.92
C ARG A 269 48.00 7.25 3.58
N ARG A 270 48.02 7.17 4.91
CA ARG A 270 47.07 6.35 5.67
C ARG A 270 45.64 6.88 5.54
N ARG A 271 45.46 8.21 5.56
CA ARG A 271 44.15 8.84 5.30
C ARG A 271 43.70 8.64 3.85
N GLU A 272 44.60 8.84 2.88
CA GLU A 272 44.30 8.62 1.46
C GLU A 272 43.84 7.18 1.19
N ARG A 273 44.44 6.18 1.86
CA ARG A 273 43.97 4.78 1.79
C ARG A 273 42.59 4.60 2.42
N ALA A 274 42.36 5.16 3.60
CA ALA A 274 41.06 5.07 4.26
C ALA A 274 39.93 5.73 3.45
N ASP A 275 40.21 6.86 2.80
CA ASP A 275 39.25 7.53 1.92
C ASP A 275 38.99 6.71 0.65
N ALA A 276 40.04 6.13 0.05
CA ALA A 276 39.88 5.24 -1.10
C ALA A 276 39.07 3.99 -0.73
N GLU A 277 39.33 3.39 0.43
CA GLU A 277 38.55 2.27 0.97
C GLU A 277 37.08 2.66 1.18
N TYR A 278 36.82 3.84 1.75
CA TYR A 278 35.47 4.37 1.94
C TYR A 278 34.72 4.54 0.61
N VAL A 279 35.35 5.18 -0.39
CA VAL A 279 34.74 5.34 -1.72
C VAL A 279 34.48 3.98 -2.36
N THR A 280 35.43 3.04 -2.30
CA THR A 280 35.21 1.71 -2.85
C THR A 280 34.07 0.96 -2.17
N ALA A 281 33.91 1.12 -0.85
CA ALA A 281 32.81 0.51 -0.10
C ALA A 281 31.46 1.12 -0.49
N GLN A 282 31.38 2.45 -0.61
CA GLN A 282 30.18 3.16 -1.07
C GLN A 282 29.78 2.76 -2.49
N LEU A 283 30.76 2.63 -3.41
CA LEU A 283 30.50 2.17 -4.77
C LEU A 283 30.01 0.71 -4.82
N SER A 284 30.56 -0.18 -4.00
CA SER A 284 30.05 -1.56 -3.92
C SER A 284 28.65 -1.62 -3.34
N GLU A 285 28.36 -0.82 -2.30
CA GLU A 285 27.04 -0.73 -1.67
C GLU A 285 26.00 -0.18 -2.65
N LEU A 286 26.33 0.88 -3.41
CA LEU A 286 25.47 1.42 -4.47
C LEU A 286 25.09 0.34 -5.48
N ARG A 287 26.08 -0.44 -5.97
CA ARG A 287 25.86 -1.50 -6.95
C ARG A 287 25.01 -2.64 -6.38
N GLU A 288 25.31 -3.07 -5.17
CA GLU A 288 24.56 -4.13 -4.49
C GLU A 288 23.09 -3.73 -4.28
N LEU A 289 22.84 -2.50 -3.83
CA LEU A 289 21.48 -1.97 -3.67
C LEU A 289 20.76 -1.84 -5.01
N ALA A 290 21.45 -1.36 -6.06
CA ALA A 290 20.86 -1.24 -7.39
C ALA A 290 20.51 -2.61 -7.98
N GLU A 291 21.39 -3.61 -7.86
CA GLU A 291 21.14 -4.98 -8.29
C GLU A 291 20.01 -5.64 -7.47
N GLY A 292 20.01 -5.45 -6.15
CA GLY A 292 18.95 -5.93 -5.26
C GLY A 292 17.58 -5.33 -5.60
N ALA A 293 17.53 -4.03 -5.90
CA ALA A 293 16.31 -3.34 -6.30
C ALA A 293 15.77 -3.86 -7.65
N VAL A 294 16.64 -4.15 -8.61
CA VAL A 294 16.22 -4.81 -9.88
C VAL A 294 15.66 -6.20 -9.62
N TRP A 295 16.29 -6.98 -8.74
CA TRP A 295 15.80 -8.30 -8.39
C TRP A 295 14.41 -8.23 -7.72
N ALA A 296 14.21 -7.27 -6.82
CA ALA A 296 12.93 -6.98 -6.20
C ALA A 296 11.85 -6.59 -7.24
N LEU A 297 12.18 -5.78 -8.24
CA LEU A 297 11.28 -5.46 -9.36
C LEU A 297 10.92 -6.69 -10.21
N HIS A 298 11.86 -7.60 -10.42
CA HIS A 298 11.57 -8.87 -11.10
C HIS A 298 10.65 -9.77 -10.29
N GLU A 299 10.86 -9.88 -8.99
CA GLU A 299 9.98 -10.65 -8.13
C GLU A 299 8.59 -10.02 -8.07
N TYR A 300 8.51 -8.70 -7.99
CA TYR A 300 7.26 -7.94 -8.09
C TYR A 300 6.51 -8.22 -9.41
N ALA A 301 7.23 -8.27 -10.54
CA ALA A 301 6.63 -8.59 -11.84
C ALA A 301 6.05 -10.03 -11.87
N ARG A 302 6.75 -11.00 -11.29
CA ARG A 302 6.24 -12.38 -11.13
C ARG A 302 5.02 -12.44 -10.21
N GLU A 303 5.07 -11.70 -9.11
CA GLU A 303 3.93 -11.56 -8.20
C GLU A 303 2.73 -10.89 -8.87
N ASN A 304 2.96 -9.97 -9.83
CA ASN A 304 1.90 -9.32 -10.59
C ASN A 304 1.07 -10.34 -11.38
N GLU A 305 1.71 -11.29 -12.06
CA GLU A 305 1.00 -12.34 -12.80
C GLU A 305 0.05 -13.13 -11.89
N LYS A 306 0.52 -13.47 -10.69
CA LYS A 306 -0.29 -14.15 -9.68
C LYS A 306 -1.43 -13.26 -9.18
N ARG A 307 -1.16 -11.99 -8.88
CA ARG A 307 -2.18 -11.01 -8.46
C ARG A 307 -3.26 -10.82 -9.51
N VAL A 308 -2.91 -10.78 -10.79
CA VAL A 308 -3.86 -10.70 -11.90
C VAL A 308 -4.76 -11.93 -11.95
N GLN A 309 -4.20 -13.13 -11.76
CA GLN A 309 -4.97 -14.38 -11.69
C GLN A 309 -5.93 -14.40 -10.48
N ASP A 310 -5.42 -14.01 -9.31
CA ASP A 310 -6.20 -13.93 -8.07
C ASP A 310 -7.33 -12.90 -8.20
N ALA A 311 -7.06 -11.73 -8.80
CA ALA A 311 -8.06 -10.70 -9.05
C ALA A 311 -9.16 -11.15 -10.02
N ALA A 312 -8.80 -11.88 -11.08
CA ALA A 312 -9.77 -12.48 -12.00
C ALA A 312 -10.64 -13.54 -11.30
N ALA A 313 -10.05 -14.36 -10.43
CA ALA A 313 -10.77 -15.34 -9.62
C ALA A 313 -11.73 -14.66 -8.63
N ASP A 314 -11.29 -13.59 -7.98
CA ASP A 314 -12.08 -12.80 -7.03
C ASP A 314 -13.28 -12.12 -7.71
N LEU A 315 -13.09 -11.56 -8.91
CA LEU A 315 -14.19 -11.00 -9.71
C LEU A 315 -15.22 -12.06 -10.11
N ALA A 316 -14.76 -13.26 -10.49
CA ALA A 316 -15.65 -14.37 -10.82
C ALA A 316 -16.45 -14.83 -9.59
N GLU A 317 -15.82 -14.90 -8.42
CA GLU A 317 -16.50 -15.22 -7.16
C GLU A 317 -17.50 -14.13 -6.76
N LEU A 318 -17.11 -12.86 -6.79
CA LEU A 318 -17.99 -11.72 -6.53
C LEU A 318 -19.21 -11.74 -7.45
N THR A 319 -19.00 -11.94 -8.75
CA THR A 319 -20.09 -12.04 -9.73
C THR A 319 -21.04 -13.20 -9.39
N ARG A 320 -20.51 -14.34 -8.93
CA ARG A 320 -21.32 -15.48 -8.47
C ARG A 320 -22.14 -15.14 -7.23
N LEU A 321 -21.55 -14.48 -6.25
CA LEU A 321 -22.23 -14.07 -5.00
C LEU A 321 -23.35 -13.08 -5.28
N LEU A 322 -23.07 -12.05 -6.09
CA LEU A 322 -24.04 -11.02 -6.48
C LEU A 322 -25.17 -11.59 -7.33
N ARG A 323 -24.88 -12.47 -8.30
CA ARG A 323 -25.90 -13.13 -9.14
C ARG A 323 -26.82 -14.05 -8.34
N ARG A 324 -26.31 -14.71 -7.29
CA ARG A 324 -27.10 -15.70 -6.53
C ARG A 324 -28.34 -15.08 -5.88
N GLY A 325 -28.32 -13.78 -5.59
CA GLY A 325 -29.47 -12.92 -5.24
C GLY A 325 -30.39 -13.43 -4.12
N PRO A 326 -31.16 -12.57 -3.43
CA PRO A 326 -32.12 -13.00 -2.40
C PRO A 326 -33.31 -13.81 -2.91
N ARG A 327 -33.39 -14.10 -4.23
CA ARG A 327 -34.53 -14.74 -4.92
C ARG A 327 -34.56 -16.27 -4.85
N ALA A 328 -33.45 -16.92 -4.50
CA ALA A 328 -33.40 -18.37 -4.33
C ALA A 328 -33.57 -18.73 -2.84
N ARG A 329 -34.76 -19.24 -2.48
CA ARG A 329 -35.27 -19.65 -1.16
C ARG A 329 -36.20 -18.64 -0.49
#